data_AF-A0A7W6CYG5-F1
#
_entry.id   AF-A0A7W6CYG5-F1
#
_cell.length_a   1.000
_cell.length_b   1.000
_cell.length_c   1.000
_cell.angle_alpha   90.00
_cell.angle_beta   90.00
_cell.angle_gamma   90.00
#
_symmetry.space_group_name_H-M   'P 1'
#
loop_
_entity.id
_entity.type
_entity.pdbx_description
1 polymer ?
#
loop_
_entity_poly.entity_id
_entity_poly.type
_entity_poly.pdbx_seq_one_letter_code
_entity_poly.pdbx_strand_id
1 'polypeptide(L)'
;MTQTGEPSIAELMAQLAANAAEIAALKAEKEALSRRVVKLEEELALARLHRFAPRSEKHIDRIFNEAEEAADEDDPDDGDEVVADLPDTGLPSVDSAAGKKRGRRPLPEDLPRERVEYDLPDDQKACPCCNSQMHRMGEAVTEQLHIEVKAKVLQNVRFKYACRHCDRTGISTPVVIAPMPPQPLPGSIATASTLAFALVHKYVDGTPLYRVAQTF
;
A
#
# COMPACT_ATOMS: atom_id res chain seq x y z
N MET A 1 -25.56 4.16 -85.20
CA MET A 1 -26.31 5.09 -84.33
C MET A 1 -26.96 4.27 -83.23
N THR A 2 -26.20 3.98 -82.17
CA THR A 2 -26.68 3.21 -81.02
C THR A 2 -27.25 4.21 -80.02
N GLN A 3 -28.57 4.24 -79.89
CA GLN A 3 -29.22 4.95 -78.78
C GLN A 3 -28.71 4.30 -77.49
N THR A 4 -27.84 5.00 -76.80
CA THR A 4 -27.56 4.81 -75.38
C THR A 4 -28.89 5.06 -74.66
N GLY A 5 -29.59 3.97 -74.33
CA GLY A 5 -30.81 4.04 -73.55
C GLY A 5 -30.49 4.69 -72.21
N GLU A 6 -31.07 5.86 -71.97
CA GLU A 6 -31.01 6.49 -70.67
C GLU A 6 -31.60 5.51 -69.65
N PRO A 7 -30.89 5.21 -68.55
CA PRO A 7 -31.37 4.28 -67.55
C PRO A 7 -32.73 4.76 -67.04
N SER A 8 -33.65 3.82 -66.88
CA SER A 8 -35.00 4.15 -66.42
C SER A 8 -34.93 4.75 -65.02
N ILE A 9 -35.83 5.69 -64.70
CA ILE A 9 -35.87 6.35 -63.37
C ILE A 9 -35.90 5.31 -62.24
N ALA A 10 -36.58 4.18 -62.45
CA ALA A 10 -36.64 3.08 -61.49
C ALA A 10 -35.30 2.36 -61.29
N GLU A 11 -34.50 2.21 -62.36
CA GLU A 11 -33.17 1.60 -62.30
C GLU A 11 -32.17 2.50 -61.54
N LEU A 12 -32.23 3.82 -61.81
CA LEU A 12 -31.45 4.81 -61.07
C LEU A 12 -31.84 4.86 -59.59
N MET A 13 -33.14 4.80 -59.26
CA MET A 13 -33.61 4.74 -57.87
C MET A 13 -33.14 3.46 -57.16
N ALA A 14 -33.16 2.31 -57.84
CA ALA A 14 -32.65 1.05 -57.30
C ALA A 14 -31.13 1.11 -57.03
N GLN A 15 -30.36 1.70 -57.95
CA GLN A 15 -28.92 1.92 -57.76
C GLN A 15 -28.63 2.88 -56.60
N LEU A 16 -29.40 3.97 -56.46
CA LEU A 16 -29.26 4.89 -55.33
C LEU A 16 -29.58 4.22 -53.99
N ALA A 17 -30.62 3.37 -53.95
CA ALA A 17 -30.96 2.61 -52.76
C ALA A 17 -29.88 1.58 -52.39
N ALA A 18 -29.32 0.87 -53.37
CA ALA A 18 -28.23 -0.08 -53.16
C ALA A 18 -26.96 0.63 -52.65
N ASN A 19 -26.56 1.73 -53.28
CA ASN A 19 -25.42 2.54 -52.86
C ASN A 19 -25.65 3.14 -51.46
N ALA A 20 -26.86 3.58 -51.13
CA ALA A 20 -27.19 4.08 -49.80
C ALA A 20 -27.07 2.99 -48.72
N ALA A 21 -27.49 1.77 -49.03
CA ALA A 21 -27.36 0.62 -48.14
C ALA A 21 -25.88 0.25 -47.93
N GLU A 22 -25.07 0.25 -49.00
CA GLU A 22 -23.63 0.00 -48.92
C GLU A 22 -22.91 1.08 -48.11
N ILE A 23 -23.22 2.36 -48.32
CA ILE A 23 -22.68 3.47 -47.54
C ILE A 23 -23.06 3.35 -46.06
N ALA A 24 -24.28 2.91 -45.74
CA ALA A 24 -24.71 2.69 -44.37
C ALA A 24 -23.92 1.54 -43.70
N ALA A 25 -23.71 0.43 -44.42
CA ALA A 25 -22.92 -0.70 -43.93
C ALA A 25 -21.47 -0.31 -43.69
N LEU A 26 -20.83 0.38 -44.63
CA LEU A 26 -19.44 0.85 -44.51
C LEU A 26 -19.27 1.87 -43.37
N LYS A 27 -20.27 2.73 -43.13
CA LYS A 27 -20.24 3.66 -41.98
C LYS A 27 -20.32 2.92 -40.65
N ALA A 28 -21.19 1.91 -40.54
CA ALA A 28 -21.31 1.09 -39.34
C ALA A 28 -20.00 0.32 -39.05
N GLU A 29 -19.37 -0.24 -40.09
CA GLU A 29 -18.08 -0.92 -39.95
C GLU A 29 -16.98 0.05 -39.53
N LYS A 30 -16.92 1.25 -40.13
CA LYS A 30 -15.97 2.29 -39.75
C LYS A 30 -16.12 2.70 -38.28
N GLU A 31 -17.35 2.84 -37.79
CA GLU A 31 -17.60 3.11 -36.36
C GLU A 31 -17.17 1.96 -35.46
N ALA A 32 -17.41 0.70 -35.86
CA ALA A 32 -16.99 -0.45 -35.08
C ALA A 32 -15.46 -0.54 -34.98
N LEU A 33 -14.77 -0.31 -36.10
CA LEU A 33 -13.31 -0.29 -36.17
C LEU A 33 -12.73 0.89 -35.39
N SER A 34 -13.31 2.09 -35.49
CA SER A 34 -12.82 3.26 -34.75
C SER A 34 -12.94 3.07 -33.24
N ARG A 35 -14.06 2.52 -32.75
CA ARG A 35 -14.21 2.15 -31.33
C ARG A 35 -13.16 1.14 -30.88
N ARG A 36 -12.82 0.18 -31.76
CA ARG A 36 -11.80 -0.83 -31.45
C ARG A 36 -10.39 -0.24 -31.42
N VAL A 37 -10.08 0.71 -32.31
CA VAL A 37 -8.81 1.44 -32.30
C VAL A 37 -8.66 2.20 -30.99
N VAL A 38 -9.65 3.00 -30.59
CA VAL A 38 -9.61 3.76 -29.32
C VAL A 38 -9.37 2.83 -28.13
N LYS A 39 -10.11 1.72 -28.05
CA LYS A 39 -9.91 0.73 -26.98
C LYS A 39 -8.49 0.15 -26.96
N LEU A 40 -7.96 -0.22 -28.13
CA LEU A 40 -6.60 -0.76 -28.23
C LEU A 40 -5.54 0.28 -27.90
N GLU A 41 -5.75 1.54 -28.27
CA GLU A 41 -4.86 2.66 -27.92
C GLU A 41 -4.84 2.89 -26.40
N GLU A 42 -5.99 2.85 -25.73
CA GLU A 42 -6.09 2.92 -24.26
C GLU A 42 -5.37 1.75 -23.58
N GLU A 43 -5.62 0.52 -24.03
CA GLU A 43 -4.95 -0.68 -23.52
C GLU A 43 -3.43 -0.60 -23.70
N LEU A 44 -2.98 -0.09 -24.85
CA LEU A 44 -1.57 0.08 -25.16
C LEU A 44 -0.93 1.20 -24.34
N ALA A 45 -1.64 2.30 -24.11
CA ALA A 45 -1.22 3.38 -23.23
C ALA A 45 -1.04 2.87 -21.79
N LEU A 46 -2.02 2.12 -21.27
CA LEU A 46 -1.93 1.46 -19.96
C LEU A 46 -0.75 0.50 -19.89
N ALA A 47 -0.56 -0.36 -20.90
CA ALA A 47 0.55 -1.31 -20.94
C ALA A 47 1.92 -0.60 -21.00
N ARG A 48 2.02 0.52 -21.74
CA ARG A 48 3.22 1.36 -21.77
C ARG A 48 3.49 2.03 -20.44
N LEU A 49 2.45 2.55 -19.76
CA LEU A 49 2.57 3.07 -18.40
C LEU A 49 3.08 1.98 -17.45
N HIS A 50 2.49 0.79 -17.46
CA HIS A 50 2.95 -0.30 -16.59
C HIS A 50 4.40 -0.74 -16.84
N ARG A 51 4.89 -0.71 -18.09
CA ARG A 51 6.26 -1.15 -18.44
C ARG A 51 7.32 -0.07 -18.37
N PHE A 52 6.98 1.15 -18.78
CA PHE A 52 7.93 2.22 -19.05
C PHE A 52 7.63 3.50 -18.28
N ALA A 53 6.55 3.59 -17.50
CA ALA A 53 6.39 4.72 -16.62
C ALA A 53 7.60 4.77 -15.67
N PRO A 54 8.16 5.97 -15.43
CA PRO A 54 9.19 6.13 -14.43
C PRO A 54 8.67 5.58 -13.11
N ARG A 55 9.46 4.73 -12.46
CA ARG A 55 9.13 4.17 -11.15
C ARG A 55 9.01 5.24 -10.05
N SER A 56 9.38 6.48 -10.35
CA SER A 56 9.14 7.66 -9.52
C SER A 56 7.74 8.22 -9.82
N GLU A 57 6.95 8.47 -8.78
CA GLU A 57 5.61 9.07 -8.83
C GLU A 57 5.57 10.53 -9.34
N LYS A 58 6.64 11.01 -9.99
CA LYS A 58 6.78 12.33 -10.63
C LYS A 58 5.93 12.48 -11.89
N HIS A 59 4.63 12.19 -11.79
CA HIS A 59 3.66 12.49 -12.84
C HIS A 59 2.91 13.76 -12.48
N ILE A 60 3.01 14.76 -13.35
CA ILE A 60 2.59 16.15 -13.19
C ILE A 60 1.06 16.31 -13.03
N ASP A 61 0.27 15.25 -13.26
CA ASP A 61 -1.19 15.32 -13.32
C ASP A 61 -1.91 14.71 -12.10
N ARG A 62 -1.25 14.63 -10.94
CA ARG A 62 -1.89 14.19 -9.69
C ARG A 62 -2.29 15.37 -8.83
N ILE A 63 -3.60 15.61 -8.75
CA ILE A 63 -4.31 16.58 -7.90
C ILE A 63 -4.04 16.38 -6.38
N PHE A 64 -3.33 15.32 -5.98
CA PHE A 64 -3.03 14.98 -4.58
C PHE A 64 -1.52 14.78 -4.35
N ASN A 65 -0.67 15.63 -4.94
CA ASN A 65 0.79 15.58 -4.77
C ASN A 65 1.39 16.74 -3.98
N GLU A 66 0.55 17.55 -3.32
CA GLU A 66 0.98 18.79 -2.66
C GLU A 66 2.01 18.53 -1.53
N ALA A 67 1.95 17.37 -0.89
CA ALA A 67 2.89 16.98 0.16
C ALA A 67 4.29 16.58 -0.36
N GLU A 68 4.40 16.06 -1.58
CA GLU A 68 5.71 15.75 -2.19
C GLU A 68 6.34 17.02 -2.79
N GLU A 69 5.55 17.94 -3.33
CA GLU A 69 6.02 19.23 -3.85
C GLU A 69 6.55 20.14 -2.73
N ALA A 70 5.86 20.20 -1.59
CA ALA A 70 6.32 20.96 -0.42
C ALA A 70 7.63 20.41 0.17
N ALA A 71 7.84 19.09 0.12
CA ALA A 71 9.08 18.47 0.61
C ALA A 71 10.29 18.75 -0.30
N ASP A 72 10.08 18.92 -1.61
CA ASP A 72 11.12 19.28 -2.58
C ASP A 72 11.48 20.80 -2.52
N GLU A 73 10.56 21.67 -2.08
CA GLU A 73 10.84 23.12 -1.91
C GLU A 73 11.64 23.43 -0.63
N ASP A 74 11.55 22.57 0.39
CA ASP A 74 12.17 22.75 1.70
C ASP A 74 13.55 22.08 1.85
N ASP A 75 14.23 21.75 0.74
CA ASP A 75 15.59 21.18 0.76
C ASP A 75 16.68 22.23 0.42
N PRO A 76 17.06 23.15 1.34
CA PRO A 76 18.29 23.92 1.27
C PRO A 76 19.33 23.38 2.26
N ASP A 77 19.60 22.08 2.29
CA ASP A 77 20.63 21.52 3.19
C ASP A 77 21.66 20.67 2.44
N ASP A 78 22.51 21.35 1.67
CA ASP A 78 23.86 20.85 1.37
C ASP A 78 24.85 21.72 2.17
N GLY A 79 25.17 21.24 3.37
CA GLY A 79 26.41 21.41 4.13
C GLY A 79 27.11 22.77 4.12
N ASP A 80 26.93 23.54 5.19
CA ASP A 80 28.07 24.01 6.00
C ASP A 80 27.55 24.48 7.37
N GLU A 81 27.82 23.69 8.42
CA GLU A 81 27.70 24.16 9.81
C GLU A 81 28.79 25.20 10.07
N VAL A 82 28.58 26.43 9.59
CA VAL A 82 29.29 27.59 10.10
C VAL A 82 28.73 27.89 11.48
N VAL A 83 29.44 27.43 12.50
CA VAL A 83 29.27 27.85 13.89
C VAL A 83 29.36 29.38 13.97
N ALA A 84 28.21 30.05 13.91
CA ALA A 84 28.13 31.46 14.19
C ALA A 84 28.28 31.64 15.71
N ASP A 85 29.38 32.26 16.14
CA ASP A 85 29.54 32.74 17.51
C ASP A 85 28.45 33.78 17.79
N LEU A 86 27.42 33.36 18.53
CA LEU A 86 26.37 34.23 19.03
C LEU A 86 26.97 35.23 20.05
N PRO A 87 26.59 36.51 20.01
CA PRO A 87 27.11 37.48 20.97
C PRO A 87 26.65 37.15 22.41
N ASP A 88 27.55 37.38 23.35
CA ASP A 88 27.37 37.14 24.79
C ASP A 88 26.13 37.90 25.31
N THR A 89 25.08 37.14 25.65
CA THR A 89 23.80 37.67 26.15
C THR A 89 23.73 37.75 27.68
N GLY A 90 24.85 37.53 28.39
CA GLY A 90 24.90 37.67 29.85
C GLY A 90 24.00 36.70 30.63
N LEU A 91 23.54 35.63 29.98
CA LEU A 91 22.83 34.52 30.62
C LEU A 91 23.86 33.53 31.21
N PRO A 92 23.56 32.88 32.36
CA PRO A 92 24.50 31.95 32.98
C PRO A 92 24.82 30.81 32.02
N SER A 93 26.11 30.53 31.84
CA SER A 93 26.59 29.47 30.95
C SER A 93 25.98 28.14 31.38
N VAL A 94 25.21 27.53 30.48
CA VAL A 94 24.69 26.18 30.70
C VAL A 94 25.89 25.23 30.74
N ASP A 95 26.04 24.51 31.85
CA ASP A 95 27.12 23.56 32.08
C ASP A 95 27.32 22.69 30.84
N SER A 96 28.54 22.73 30.31
CA SER A 96 28.95 21.99 29.12
C SER A 96 28.62 20.51 29.34
N ALA A 97 27.70 19.99 28.52
CA ALA A 97 27.23 18.61 28.64
C ALA A 97 28.43 17.65 28.69
N ALA A 98 28.55 16.92 29.80
CA ALA A 98 29.57 15.91 30.01
C ALA A 98 29.66 15.00 28.78
N GLY A 99 30.87 14.85 28.24
CA GLY A 99 31.14 14.19 26.97
C GLY A 99 30.34 12.89 26.80
N LYS A 100 29.55 12.82 25.73
CA LYS A 100 28.76 11.64 25.37
C LYS A 100 29.67 10.41 25.36
N LYS A 101 29.41 9.45 26.25
CA LYS A 101 30.11 8.16 26.26
C LYS A 101 29.93 7.51 24.88
N ARG A 102 31.05 7.23 24.20
CA ARG A 102 31.09 6.57 22.90
C ARG A 102 30.75 5.09 23.11
N GLY A 103 29.48 4.75 23.05
CA GLY A 103 28.97 3.39 23.22
C GLY A 103 27.54 3.25 22.70
N ARG A 104 27.13 2.03 22.36
CA ARG A 104 25.75 1.75 21.89
C ARG A 104 24.77 2.11 23.02
N ARG A 105 23.75 2.92 22.72
CA ARG A 105 22.67 3.18 23.67
C ARG A 105 21.91 1.87 23.93
N PRO A 106 21.53 1.58 25.19
CA PRO A 106 20.71 0.41 25.49
C PRO A 106 19.35 0.50 24.77
N LEU A 107 18.75 -0.66 24.49
CA LEU A 107 17.39 -0.69 23.96
C LEU A 107 16.40 -0.21 25.05
N PRO A 108 15.26 0.39 24.67
CA PRO A 108 14.25 0.82 25.64
C PRO A 108 13.88 -0.27 26.64
N GLU A 109 13.77 0.09 27.91
CA GLU A 109 13.48 -0.85 28.99
C GLU A 109 12.07 -1.46 28.88
N ASP A 110 11.13 -0.72 28.31
CA ASP A 110 9.72 -1.12 28.16
C ASP A 110 9.50 -2.24 27.13
N LEU A 111 10.50 -2.56 26.31
CA LEU A 111 10.38 -3.64 25.32
C LEU A 111 10.50 -5.01 26.00
N PRO A 112 9.62 -5.98 25.65
CA PRO A 112 9.72 -7.33 26.19
C PRO A 112 11.03 -7.99 25.73
N ARG A 113 11.78 -8.54 26.69
CA ARG A 113 13.04 -9.25 26.44
C ARG A 113 12.79 -10.76 26.44
N GLU A 114 13.07 -11.41 25.32
CA GLU A 114 13.13 -12.87 25.21
C GLU A 114 14.58 -13.34 25.39
N ARG A 115 14.82 -14.28 26.31
CA ARG A 115 16.16 -14.80 26.59
C ARG A 115 16.42 -16.05 25.77
N VAL A 116 17.27 -15.92 24.76
CA VAL A 116 17.76 -17.06 23.96
C VAL A 116 19.10 -17.52 24.54
N GLU A 117 19.14 -18.73 25.09
CA GLU A 117 20.35 -19.31 25.67
C GLU A 117 21.11 -20.17 24.65
N TYR A 118 22.39 -19.85 24.47
CA TYR A 118 23.32 -20.67 23.71
C TYR A 118 24.24 -21.37 24.71
N ASP A 119 24.12 -22.70 24.84
CA ASP A 119 25.01 -23.53 25.65
C ASP A 119 25.94 -24.35 24.76
N LEU A 120 27.10 -24.72 25.29
CA LEU A 120 27.97 -25.69 24.63
C LEU A 120 27.26 -27.06 24.61
N PRO A 121 27.45 -27.86 23.55
CA PRO A 121 27.02 -29.25 23.56
C PRO A 121 27.90 -30.08 24.53
N ASP A 122 27.37 -31.18 25.06
CA ASP A 122 27.98 -31.91 26.19
C ASP A 122 29.35 -32.52 25.84
N ASP A 123 29.59 -32.83 24.56
CA ASP A 123 30.87 -33.29 24.02
C ASP A 123 31.97 -32.21 24.08
N GLN A 124 31.60 -30.93 24.17
CA GLN A 124 32.51 -29.79 24.23
C GLN A 124 32.66 -29.22 25.64
N LYS A 125 32.03 -29.82 26.66
CA LYS A 125 32.11 -29.41 28.07
C LYS A 125 33.30 -30.02 28.83
N ALA A 126 34.36 -30.42 28.12
CA ALA A 126 35.59 -30.91 28.73
C ALA A 126 36.71 -29.85 28.65
N CYS A 127 37.50 -29.66 29.72
CA CYS A 127 38.62 -28.72 29.66
C CYS A 127 39.59 -29.17 28.57
N PRO A 128 39.98 -28.28 27.63
CA PRO A 128 41.02 -28.60 26.64
C PRO A 128 42.39 -28.89 27.28
N CYS A 129 42.56 -28.56 28.55
CA CYS A 129 43.80 -28.68 29.31
C CYS A 129 43.95 -30.00 30.08
N CYS A 130 42.89 -30.44 30.76
CA CYS A 130 42.92 -31.55 31.72
C CYS A 130 41.72 -32.49 31.60
N ASN A 131 40.87 -32.28 30.58
CA ASN A 131 39.69 -33.08 30.27
C ASN A 131 38.67 -33.23 31.42
N SER A 132 38.73 -32.34 32.42
CA SER A 132 37.73 -32.26 33.49
C SER A 132 36.45 -31.61 33.00
N GLN A 133 35.33 -31.92 33.63
CA GLN A 133 34.04 -31.32 33.27
C GLN A 133 34.01 -29.82 33.60
N MET A 134 33.69 -28.99 32.60
CA MET A 134 33.55 -27.55 32.75
C MET A 134 32.18 -27.22 33.37
N HIS A 135 32.15 -26.22 34.25
CA HIS A 135 30.92 -25.69 34.82
C HIS A 135 30.62 -24.31 34.23
N ARG A 136 29.35 -23.91 34.26
CA ARG A 136 28.90 -22.60 33.76
C ARG A 136 29.45 -21.49 34.65
N MET A 137 30.23 -20.57 34.09
CA MET A 137 30.75 -19.39 34.78
C MET A 137 30.31 -18.10 34.09
N GLY A 138 29.38 -17.38 34.71
CA GLY A 138 28.86 -16.11 34.20
C GLY A 138 28.14 -16.21 32.85
N GLU A 139 27.78 -15.05 32.32
CA GLU A 139 27.16 -14.92 31.01
C GLU A 139 27.58 -13.60 30.35
N ALA A 140 27.72 -13.63 29.03
CA ALA A 140 27.86 -12.43 28.22
C ALA A 140 26.50 -12.15 27.57
N VAL A 141 25.89 -11.01 27.91
CA VAL A 141 24.56 -10.62 27.41
C VAL A 141 24.71 -9.63 26.27
N THR A 142 24.10 -9.93 25.12
CA THR A 142 23.98 -9.00 23.99
C THR A 142 22.51 -8.83 23.62
N GLU A 143 22.05 -7.59 23.50
CA GLU A 143 20.66 -7.29 23.12
C GLU A 143 20.51 -7.06 21.61
N GLN A 144 19.47 -7.66 21.04
CA GLN A 144 19.06 -7.51 19.64
C GLN A 144 17.57 -7.16 19.58
N LEU A 145 17.21 -6.22 18.69
CA LEU A 145 15.82 -5.84 18.46
C LEU A 145 15.24 -6.75 17.36
N HIS A 146 14.20 -7.49 17.70
CA HIS A 146 13.46 -8.36 16.78
C HIS A 146 12.07 -7.77 16.53
N ILE A 147 11.68 -7.59 15.26
CA ILE A 147 10.39 -7.01 14.86
C ILE A 147 9.65 -8.05 13.99
N GLU A 148 8.47 -8.47 14.43
CA GLU A 148 7.61 -9.41 13.69
C GLU A 148 6.41 -8.71 13.08
N VAL A 149 6.26 -8.77 11.76
CA VAL A 149 5.04 -8.32 11.06
C VAL A 149 4.19 -9.55 10.74
N LYS A 150 3.05 -9.72 11.43
CA LYS A 150 2.13 -10.85 11.22
C LYS A 150 0.77 -10.36 10.72
N ALA A 151 0.38 -10.78 9.51
CA ALA A 151 -0.97 -10.57 8.99
C ALA A 151 -1.93 -11.63 9.56
N LYS A 152 -3.14 -11.22 9.96
CA LYS A 152 -4.20 -12.12 10.43
C LYS A 152 -5.57 -11.66 9.95
N VAL A 153 -6.46 -12.62 9.73
CA VAL A 153 -7.86 -12.36 9.35
C VAL A 153 -8.72 -12.34 10.61
N LEU A 154 -9.47 -11.25 10.82
CA LEU A 154 -10.44 -11.14 11.90
C LEU A 154 -11.83 -11.54 11.39
N GLN A 155 -12.36 -12.66 11.89
CA GLN A 155 -13.71 -13.12 11.58
C GLN A 155 -14.71 -12.57 12.60
N ASN A 156 -15.39 -11.47 12.26
CA ASN A 156 -16.38 -10.84 13.13
C ASN A 156 -17.73 -11.57 13.03
N VAL A 157 -18.01 -12.49 13.96
CA VAL A 157 -19.26 -13.26 14.01
C VAL A 157 -20.32 -12.53 14.85
N ARG A 158 -21.50 -12.32 14.27
CA ARG A 158 -22.67 -11.74 14.95
C ARG A 158 -23.70 -12.82 15.23
N PHE A 159 -23.92 -13.12 16.51
CA PHE A 159 -24.96 -14.07 16.91
C PHE A 159 -26.35 -13.45 16.78
N LYS A 160 -27.30 -14.29 16.35
CA LYS A 160 -28.72 -13.96 16.24
C LYS A 160 -29.47 -14.75 17.30
N TYR A 161 -30.38 -14.08 18.00
CA TYR A 161 -31.20 -14.67 19.04
C TYR A 161 -32.67 -14.55 18.65
N ALA A 162 -33.43 -15.61 18.91
CA ALA A 162 -34.87 -15.63 18.69
C ALA A 162 -35.56 -16.20 19.93
N CYS A 163 -36.73 -15.67 20.27
CA CYS A 163 -37.53 -16.16 21.39
C CYS A 163 -38.27 -17.45 20.99
N ARG A 164 -37.94 -18.59 21.62
CA ARG A 164 -38.60 -19.89 21.37
C ARG A 164 -40.10 -19.91 21.72
N HIS A 165 -40.54 -19.05 22.63
CA HIS A 165 -41.95 -18.98 23.02
C HIS A 165 -42.79 -18.33 21.91
N CYS A 166 -42.33 -17.19 21.37
CA CYS A 166 -42.96 -16.50 20.26
C CYS A 166 -42.93 -17.31 18.96
N ASP A 167 -41.91 -18.15 18.79
CA ASP A 167 -41.75 -19.05 17.64
C ASP A 167 -42.84 -20.13 17.60
N ARG A 168 -43.26 -20.61 18.77
CA ARG A 168 -44.33 -21.61 18.88
C ARG A 168 -45.74 -21.03 18.76
N THR A 169 -45.94 -19.77 19.13
CA THR A 169 -47.27 -19.14 19.09
C THR A 169 -47.62 -18.58 17.70
N GLY A 170 -46.65 -18.45 16.78
CA GLY A 170 -46.89 -18.23 15.35
C GLY A 170 -47.32 -16.80 14.94
N ILE A 171 -47.35 -15.84 15.88
CA ILE A 171 -47.86 -14.48 15.61
C ILE A 171 -46.75 -13.55 15.10
N SER A 172 -45.56 -13.58 15.72
CA SER A 172 -44.36 -12.85 15.31
C SER A 172 -43.16 -13.23 16.19
N THR A 173 -42.05 -13.66 15.59
CA THR A 173 -40.80 -13.96 16.30
C THR A 173 -39.81 -12.79 16.24
N PRO A 174 -39.54 -12.09 17.35
CA PRO A 174 -38.48 -11.09 17.37
C PRO A 174 -37.12 -11.78 17.23
N VAL A 175 -36.38 -11.42 16.17
CA VAL A 175 -34.99 -11.82 15.96
C VAL A 175 -34.09 -10.64 16.30
N VAL A 176 -33.27 -10.80 17.34
CA VAL A 176 -32.33 -9.77 17.79
C VAL A 176 -30.92 -10.20 17.42
N ILE A 177 -30.20 -9.30 16.75
CA ILE A 177 -28.81 -9.55 16.32
C ILE A 177 -27.88 -8.76 17.24
N ALA A 178 -26.82 -9.40 17.74
CA ALA A 178 -25.80 -8.71 18.52
C ALA A 178 -25.24 -7.50 17.72
N PRO A 179 -25.16 -6.31 18.33
CA PRO A 179 -24.60 -5.14 17.67
C PRO A 179 -23.10 -5.34 17.44
N MET A 180 -22.60 -4.81 16.34
CA MET A 180 -21.17 -4.79 16.02
C MET A 180 -20.66 -3.36 16.22
N PRO A 181 -19.44 -3.15 16.75
CA PRO A 181 -18.87 -1.82 16.84
C PRO A 181 -18.79 -1.16 15.45
N PRO A 182 -18.98 0.16 15.37
CA PRO A 182 -18.89 0.89 14.11
C PRO A 182 -17.50 0.71 13.52
N GLN A 183 -17.44 0.35 12.24
CA GLN A 183 -16.20 0.28 11.49
C GLN A 183 -15.93 1.64 10.85
N PRO A 184 -14.65 2.06 10.72
CA PRO A 184 -14.30 3.31 10.03
C PRO A 184 -14.90 3.40 8.62
N LEU A 185 -14.89 2.28 7.90
CA LEU A 185 -15.51 2.12 6.59
C LEU A 185 -16.49 0.93 6.64
N PRO A 186 -17.80 1.18 6.75
CA PRO A 186 -18.80 0.11 6.77
C PRO A 186 -18.74 -0.77 5.52
N GLY A 187 -18.65 -2.09 5.70
CA GLY A 187 -18.58 -3.06 4.61
C GLY A 187 -17.19 -3.27 4.00
N SER A 188 -16.17 -2.53 4.45
CA SER A 188 -14.79 -2.75 4.03
C SER A 188 -14.21 -4.05 4.62
N ILE A 189 -13.29 -4.67 3.87
CA ILE A 189 -12.45 -5.77 4.36
C ILE A 189 -11.33 -5.28 5.29
N ALA A 190 -10.99 -4.00 5.23
CA ALA A 190 -9.88 -3.42 5.97
C ALA A 190 -10.31 -3.05 7.39
N THR A 191 -9.53 -3.50 8.37
CA THR A 191 -9.70 -3.08 9.77
C THR A 191 -9.15 -1.67 9.97
N ALA A 192 -9.51 -1.01 11.08
CA ALA A 192 -8.95 0.29 11.44
C ALA A 192 -7.40 0.28 11.45
N SER A 193 -6.79 -0.78 11.98
CA SER A 193 -5.33 -0.95 12.00
C SER A 193 -4.75 -1.13 10.60
N THR A 194 -5.43 -1.85 9.71
CA THR A 194 -5.00 -2.01 8.31
C THR A 194 -5.03 -0.68 7.55
N LEU A 195 -6.07 0.13 7.77
CA LEU A 195 -6.17 1.47 7.18
C LEU A 195 -5.06 2.37 7.73
N ALA A 196 -4.84 2.37 9.04
CA ALA A 196 -3.76 3.14 9.66
C ALA A 196 -2.38 2.75 9.12
N PHE A 197 -2.10 1.46 8.95
CA PHE A 197 -0.87 0.97 8.35
C PHE A 197 -0.66 1.52 6.94
N ALA A 198 -1.68 1.44 6.07
CA ALA A 198 -1.57 1.96 4.70
C ALA A 198 -1.37 3.49 4.66
N LEU A 199 -2.04 4.22 5.55
CA LEU A 199 -1.91 5.69 5.66
C LEU A 199 -0.52 6.10 6.15
N VAL A 200 -0.02 5.47 7.22
CA VAL A 200 1.33 5.75 7.73
C VAL A 200 2.38 5.47 6.66
N HIS A 201 2.28 4.33 5.97
CA HIS A 201 3.23 4.02 4.93
C HIS A 201 3.19 4.99 3.74
N LYS A 202 2.02 5.48 3.33
CA LYS A 202 1.95 6.47 2.24
C LYS A 202 2.39 7.86 2.67
N TYR A 203 1.94 8.34 3.82
CA TYR A 203 2.08 9.75 4.21
C TYR A 203 3.25 10.04 5.15
N VAL A 204 3.66 9.07 5.97
CA VAL A 204 4.80 9.22 6.90
C VAL A 204 6.06 8.66 6.28
N ASP A 205 5.99 7.44 5.73
CA ASP A 205 7.17 6.76 5.19
C ASP A 205 7.39 7.00 3.68
N GLY A 206 6.52 7.77 3.01
CA GLY A 206 6.63 8.06 1.58
C GLY A 206 6.61 6.82 0.67
N THR A 207 6.03 5.71 1.13
CA THR A 207 6.02 4.45 0.39
C THR A 207 4.94 4.48 -0.71
N PRO A 208 5.30 4.21 -1.99
CA PRO A 208 4.33 4.15 -3.08
C PRO A 208 3.24 3.10 -2.84
N LEU A 209 1.98 3.44 -3.17
CA LEU A 209 0.82 2.57 -2.89
C LEU A 209 0.93 1.18 -3.54
N TYR A 210 1.55 1.07 -4.72
CA TYR A 210 1.75 -0.22 -5.39
C TYR A 210 2.69 -1.14 -4.59
N ARG A 211 3.66 -0.57 -3.87
CA ARG A 211 4.61 -1.32 -3.04
C ARG A 211 3.95 -1.76 -1.73
N VAL A 212 3.14 -0.87 -1.13
CA VAL A 212 2.30 -1.23 0.02
C VAL A 212 1.35 -2.38 -0.34
N ALA A 213 0.76 -2.34 -1.54
CA ALA A 213 -0.12 -3.41 -2.02
C ALA A 213 0.59 -4.77 -2.18
N GLN A 214 1.89 -4.79 -2.49
CA GLN A 214 2.69 -6.02 -2.56
C GLN A 214 3.07 -6.58 -1.18
N THR A 215 2.85 -5.81 -0.11
CA THR A 215 3.18 -6.20 1.26
C THR A 215 2.05 -7.04 1.90
N PHE A 216 0.86 -7.06 1.27
CA PHE A 216 -0.30 -7.85 1.66
C PHE A 216 -0.44 -9.11 0.80
#